data_AF-A0A8J5WCJ4-F1
#
_entry.id   AF-A0A8J5WCJ4-F1
#
_cell.length_a   1.000
_cell.length_b   1.000
_cell.length_c   1.000
_cell.angle_alpha   90.00
_cell.angle_beta   90.00
_cell.angle_gamma   90.00
#
_symmetry.space_group_name_H-M   'P 1'
#
loop_
_entity.id
_entity.type
_entity.pdbx_description
1 polymer ?
#
loop_
_entity_poly.entity_id
_entity_poly.type
_entity_poly.pdbx_seq_one_letter_code
_entity_poly.pdbx_strand_id
1 'polypeptide(L)'
;MLEEEAQKVYEGRFGKRFQLVHWWKILKEEPKWRALFEEKEKDKNEIYDVPEEQQRPIGREATKAERSGKRKKENIMEGFVILGDNIEKILKVQQDQKAECEKVTEAQIKISDTNLKAATEDKEARMFQVYNTLLNQDTSQMSEDQKANRDKALHKLEEKLFAN
;
A
#
# COMPACT_ATOMS: atom_id res chain seq x y z
N MET A 1 3.05 12.02 -66.71
CA MET A 1 3.47 13.14 -65.86
C MET A 1 2.96 13.04 -64.43
N LEU A 2 1.67 12.72 -64.17
CA LEU A 2 1.13 12.58 -62.79
C LEU A 2 1.79 11.51 -61.90
N GLU A 3 2.27 10.39 -62.48
CA GLU A 3 2.84 9.28 -61.70
C GLU A 3 4.15 9.64 -60.98
N GLU A 4 5.01 10.43 -61.64
CA GLU A 4 6.32 10.81 -61.09
C GLU A 4 6.20 11.87 -60.01
N GLU A 5 5.26 12.81 -60.15
CA GLU A 5 4.94 13.79 -59.11
C GLU A 5 4.36 13.11 -57.86
N ALA A 6 3.42 12.17 -58.04
CA ALA A 6 2.83 11.43 -56.94
C ALA A 6 3.89 10.62 -56.16
N GLN A 7 4.85 10.01 -56.85
CA GLN A 7 5.97 9.31 -56.21
C GLN A 7 6.88 10.25 -55.43
N LYS A 8 7.21 11.43 -55.97
CA LYS A 8 8.01 12.44 -55.25
C LYS A 8 7.31 12.92 -53.98
N VAL A 9 6.00 13.16 -54.02
CA VAL A 9 5.22 13.55 -52.83
C VAL A 9 5.23 12.43 -51.78
N TYR A 10 5.08 11.17 -52.22
CA TYR A 10 5.11 10.02 -51.32
C TYR A 10 6.50 9.84 -50.68
N GLU A 11 7.57 9.93 -51.47
CA GLU A 11 8.95 9.87 -50.99
C GLU A 11 9.25 10.99 -50.00
N GLY A 12 8.76 12.20 -50.25
CA GLY A 12 8.91 13.33 -49.32
C GLY A 12 8.22 13.10 -47.97
N ARG A 13 7.07 12.42 -47.96
CA ARG A 13 6.31 12.14 -46.71
C ARG A 13 6.81 10.93 -45.94
N PHE A 14 7.24 9.88 -46.64
CA PHE A 14 7.52 8.57 -46.03
C PHE A 14 9.00 8.16 -46.13
N GLY A 15 9.84 8.97 -46.79
CA GLY A 15 11.29 8.75 -46.93
C GLY A 15 11.68 7.56 -47.80
N LYS A 16 10.71 6.92 -48.48
CA LYS A 16 10.92 5.72 -49.30
C LYS A 16 10.04 5.74 -50.53
N ARG A 17 10.51 5.11 -51.61
CA ARG A 17 9.74 4.92 -52.84
C ARG A 17 8.52 4.04 -52.57
N PHE A 18 7.41 4.32 -53.23
CA PHE A 18 6.25 3.44 -53.18
C PHE A 18 6.64 2.06 -53.76
N GLN A 19 6.50 0.99 -52.99
CA GLN A 19 7.04 -0.32 -53.35
C GLN A 19 6.14 -1.11 -54.31
N LEU A 20 4.83 -0.81 -54.33
CA LEU A 20 3.83 -1.54 -55.12
C LEU A 20 3.45 -0.83 -56.43
N VAL A 21 4.33 0.03 -56.95
CA VAL A 21 4.12 0.75 -58.22
C VAL A 21 3.81 -0.23 -59.36
N HIS A 22 4.51 -1.36 -59.41
CA HIS A 22 4.32 -2.36 -60.45
C HIS A 22 2.89 -2.94 -60.46
N TRP A 23 2.37 -3.30 -59.29
CA TRP A 23 0.99 -3.78 -59.15
C TRP A 23 -0.03 -2.72 -59.50
N TRP A 24 0.20 -1.47 -59.07
CA TRP A 24 -0.67 -0.36 -59.43
C TRP A 24 -0.69 -0.11 -60.95
N LYS A 25 0.46 -0.19 -61.64
CA LYS A 25 0.51 -0.05 -63.11
C LYS A 25 -0.27 -1.14 -63.85
N ILE A 26 -0.32 -2.34 -63.31
CA ILE A 26 -1.12 -3.45 -63.87
C ILE A 26 -2.61 -3.22 -63.60
N LEU A 27 -2.93 -2.83 -62.36
CA LEU A 27 -4.33 -2.72 -61.92
C LEU A 27 -5.03 -1.44 -62.36
N LYS A 28 -4.30 -0.36 -62.70
CA LYS A 28 -4.92 0.92 -63.10
C LYS A 28 -5.75 0.82 -64.39
N GLU A 29 -5.45 -0.15 -65.24
CA GLU A 29 -6.16 -0.36 -66.51
C GLU A 29 -7.30 -1.37 -66.40
N GLU A 30 -7.43 -2.07 -65.28
CA GLU A 30 -8.56 -2.95 -65.04
C GLU A 30 -9.88 -2.15 -64.97
N PRO A 31 -10.97 -2.60 -65.62
CA PRO A 31 -12.25 -1.87 -65.67
C PRO A 31 -12.83 -1.58 -64.28
N LYS A 32 -12.55 -2.46 -63.31
CA LYS A 32 -12.97 -2.32 -61.91
C LYS A 32 -12.37 -1.07 -61.24
N TRP A 33 -11.18 -0.64 -61.69
CA TRP A 33 -10.42 0.45 -61.08
C TRP A 33 -10.35 1.70 -61.96
N ARG A 34 -10.77 1.61 -63.22
CA ARG A 34 -11.19 2.77 -64.02
C ARG A 34 -12.55 3.27 -63.52
N ALA A 35 -12.57 3.83 -62.31
CA ALA A 35 -13.71 4.62 -61.88
C ALA A 35 -13.81 5.80 -62.87
N LEU A 36 -14.88 5.83 -63.66
CA LEU A 36 -15.32 7.04 -64.35
C LEU A 36 -15.35 8.14 -63.28
N PHE A 37 -14.40 9.07 -63.33
CA PHE A 37 -14.56 10.39 -62.73
C PHE A 37 -15.52 11.20 -63.61
N GLU A 38 -16.69 10.63 -63.92
CA GLU A 38 -17.83 11.46 -64.26
C GLU A 38 -18.25 12.09 -62.93
N GLU A 39 -18.00 13.39 -62.82
CA GLU A 39 -18.62 14.26 -61.85
C GLU A 39 -20.14 14.05 -61.88
N LYS A 40 -20.64 13.12 -61.08
CA LYS A 40 -22.03 13.19 -60.62
C LYS A 40 -22.04 13.96 -59.33
N GLU A 41 -22.13 15.27 -59.51
CA GLU A 41 -22.80 16.14 -58.56
C GLU A 41 -24.13 15.48 -58.11
N LYS A 42 -24.32 15.39 -56.78
CA LYS A 42 -25.62 15.38 -56.07
C LYS A 42 -26.42 14.07 -56.26
N ASP A 43 -26.95 13.39 -55.23
CA ASP A 43 -27.60 13.89 -54.04
C ASP A 43 -27.40 12.95 -52.82
N LYS A 44 -27.40 13.57 -51.64
CA LYS A 44 -27.55 12.90 -50.35
C LYS A 44 -29.05 12.74 -50.07
N ASN A 45 -29.42 11.57 -49.53
CA ASN A 45 -30.75 11.17 -49.02
C ASN A 45 -31.71 10.50 -50.02
N GLU A 46 -31.52 9.21 -50.25
CA GLU A 46 -32.63 8.28 -50.39
C GLU A 46 -32.39 7.08 -49.46
N ILE A 47 -33.19 6.99 -48.40
CA ILE A 47 -33.26 5.80 -47.55
C ILE A 47 -34.19 4.83 -48.27
N TYR A 48 -33.61 3.80 -48.90
CA TYR A 48 -34.38 2.65 -49.37
C TYR A 48 -34.64 1.72 -48.18
N ASP A 49 -35.91 1.48 -47.88
CA ASP A 49 -36.33 0.54 -46.84
C ASP A 49 -36.04 -0.89 -47.31
N VAL A 50 -35.10 -1.57 -46.66
CA VAL A 50 -34.66 -2.92 -47.02
C VAL A 50 -35.57 -3.93 -46.31
N PRO A 51 -36.25 -4.84 -47.04
CA PRO A 51 -37.08 -5.88 -46.43
C PRO A 51 -36.30 -6.74 -45.43
N GLU A 52 -36.95 -7.08 -44.31
CA GLU A 52 -36.37 -7.69 -43.10
C GLU A 52 -35.60 -9.01 -43.37
N GLU A 53 -35.93 -9.71 -44.46
CA GLU A 53 -35.29 -10.95 -44.91
C GLU A 53 -33.86 -10.77 -45.49
N GLN A 54 -33.40 -9.54 -45.71
CA GLN A 54 -32.06 -9.23 -46.22
C GLN A 54 -31.14 -8.56 -45.19
N GLN A 55 -31.51 -8.58 -43.90
CA GLN A 55 -30.62 -8.08 -42.84
C GLN A 55 -29.37 -8.97 -42.72
N ARG A 56 -28.20 -8.35 -42.88
CA ARG A 56 -26.91 -9.04 -42.72
C ARG A 56 -26.76 -9.52 -41.28
N PRO A 57 -26.21 -10.73 -41.05
CA PRO A 57 -26.00 -11.23 -39.70
C PRO A 57 -25.11 -10.29 -38.88
N ILE A 58 -25.38 -10.27 -37.57
CA ILE A 58 -24.77 -9.33 -36.63
C ILE A 58 -23.24 -9.38 -36.71
N GLY A 59 -22.62 -8.21 -36.88
CA GLY A 59 -21.20 -8.11 -37.18
C GLY A 59 -20.29 -8.67 -36.07
N ARG A 60 -19.07 -9.03 -36.45
CA ARG A 60 -18.02 -9.56 -35.54
C ARG A 60 -17.78 -8.67 -34.31
N GLU A 61 -17.87 -7.35 -34.46
CA GLU A 61 -17.68 -6.42 -33.34
C GLU A 61 -18.86 -6.43 -32.35
N ALA A 62 -20.09 -6.56 -32.84
CA ALA A 62 -21.27 -6.63 -31.99
C ALA A 62 -21.34 -7.97 -31.22
N THR A 63 -21.01 -9.09 -31.87
CA THR A 63 -20.88 -10.40 -31.17
C THR A 63 -19.76 -10.39 -30.13
N LYS A 64 -18.65 -9.69 -30.39
CA LYS A 64 -17.55 -9.54 -29.43
C LYS A 64 -17.94 -8.63 -28.25
N ALA A 65 -18.74 -7.60 -28.47
CA ALA A 65 -19.27 -6.74 -27.43
C ALA A 65 -20.20 -7.51 -26.47
N GLU A 66 -21.14 -8.31 -27.00
CA GLU A 66 -22.02 -9.15 -26.19
C GLU A 66 -21.26 -10.19 -25.36
N ARG A 67 -20.26 -10.86 -25.97
CA ARG A 67 -19.46 -11.88 -25.28
C ARG A 67 -18.55 -11.30 -24.20
N SER A 68 -18.00 -10.10 -24.42
CA SER A 68 -17.07 -9.46 -23.48
C SER A 68 -17.77 -8.73 -22.32
N GLY A 69 -19.00 -8.24 -22.53
CA GLY A 69 -19.74 -7.47 -21.52
C GLY A 69 -20.26 -8.31 -20.35
N LYS A 70 -20.73 -9.54 -20.61
CA LYS A 70 -21.33 -10.40 -19.57
C LYS A 70 -20.30 -10.94 -18.57
N ARG A 71 -19.19 -11.52 -19.06
CA ARG A 71 -18.15 -12.11 -18.19
C ARG A 71 -17.33 -11.07 -17.43
N LYS A 72 -17.14 -9.85 -17.96
CA LYS A 72 -16.36 -8.82 -17.25
C LYS A 72 -17.05 -8.31 -15.99
N LYS A 73 -18.38 -8.08 -16.03
CA LYS A 73 -19.11 -7.51 -14.88
C LYS A 73 -19.16 -8.46 -13.68
N GLU A 74 -19.37 -9.75 -13.93
CA GLU A 74 -19.45 -10.79 -12.89
C GLU A 74 -18.11 -10.98 -12.16
N ASN A 75 -17.00 -11.09 -12.91
CA ASN A 75 -15.64 -11.17 -12.33
C ASN A 75 -15.24 -9.91 -11.55
N ILE A 76 -15.68 -8.72 -11.97
CA ILE A 76 -15.39 -7.47 -11.25
C ILE A 76 -16.13 -7.43 -9.92
N MET A 77 -17.38 -7.91 -9.88
CA MET A 77 -18.19 -7.94 -8.66
C MET A 77 -17.63 -8.95 -7.66
N GLU A 78 -17.25 -10.15 -8.12
CA GLU A 78 -16.60 -11.17 -7.30
C GLU A 78 -15.25 -10.68 -6.73
N GLY A 79 -14.44 -10.00 -7.57
CA GLY A 79 -13.19 -9.38 -7.11
C GLY A 79 -13.39 -8.31 -6.03
N PHE A 80 -14.48 -7.54 -6.10
CA PHE A 80 -14.82 -6.54 -5.09
C PHE A 80 -15.21 -7.17 -3.75
N VAL A 81 -15.97 -8.27 -3.79
CA VAL A 81 -16.35 -9.03 -2.59
C VAL A 81 -15.11 -9.61 -1.90
N ILE A 82 -14.23 -10.29 -2.67
CA ILE A 82 -12.99 -10.86 -2.12
C ILE A 82 -12.08 -9.77 -1.54
N LEU A 83 -11.99 -8.61 -2.20
CA LEU A 83 -11.22 -7.48 -1.70
C LEU A 83 -11.80 -6.95 -0.38
N GLY A 84 -13.13 -6.83 -0.29
CA GLY A 84 -13.83 -6.44 0.95
C GLY A 84 -13.52 -7.38 2.11
N ASP A 85 -13.62 -8.68 1.89
CA ASP A 85 -13.31 -9.70 2.90
C ASP A 85 -11.84 -9.64 3.36
N ASN A 86 -10.91 -9.39 2.43
CA ASN A 86 -9.49 -9.26 2.76
C ASN A 86 -9.21 -7.99 3.55
N ILE A 87 -9.86 -6.87 3.23
CA ILE A 87 -9.76 -5.62 3.99
C ILE A 87 -10.30 -5.83 5.42
N GLU A 88 -11.46 -6.49 5.56
CA GLU A 88 -12.03 -6.77 6.89
C GLU A 88 -11.09 -7.64 7.74
N LYS A 89 -10.47 -8.66 7.14
CA LYS A 89 -9.47 -9.49 7.83
C LYS A 89 -8.26 -8.66 8.28
N ILE A 90 -7.75 -7.77 7.43
CA ILE A 90 -6.63 -6.88 7.79
C ILE A 90 -7.01 -5.97 8.95
N LEU A 91 -8.21 -5.38 8.93
CA LEU A 91 -8.70 -4.53 10.02
C LEU A 91 -8.79 -5.29 11.34
N LYS A 92 -9.32 -6.52 11.32
CA LYS A 92 -9.38 -7.39 12.52
C LYS A 92 -7.98 -7.67 13.06
N VAL A 93 -7.04 -8.08 12.21
CA VAL A 93 -5.65 -8.34 12.62
C VAL A 93 -5.00 -7.09 13.20
N GLN A 94 -5.20 -5.91 12.61
CA GLN A 94 -4.65 -4.66 13.15
C GLN A 94 -5.26 -4.30 14.51
N GLN A 95 -6.57 -4.51 14.68
CA GLN A 95 -7.24 -4.26 15.95
C GLN A 95 -6.74 -5.20 17.05
N ASP A 96 -6.59 -6.48 16.74
CA ASP A 96 -6.07 -7.49 17.68
C ASP A 96 -4.62 -7.18 18.06
N GLN A 97 -3.76 -6.87 17.07
CA GLN A 97 -2.37 -6.47 17.31
C GLN A 97 -2.29 -5.21 18.19
N LYS A 98 -3.15 -4.22 17.97
CA LYS A 98 -3.19 -3.01 18.80
C LYS A 98 -3.55 -3.34 20.24
N ALA A 99 -4.58 -4.16 20.46
CA ALA A 99 -5.00 -4.58 21.78
C ALA A 99 -3.92 -5.43 22.50
N GLU A 100 -3.19 -6.28 21.77
CA GLU A 100 -2.06 -7.02 22.34
C GLU A 100 -0.90 -6.11 22.71
N CYS A 101 -0.51 -5.18 21.83
CA CYS A 101 0.52 -4.18 22.13
C CYS A 101 0.17 -3.37 23.38
N GLU A 102 -1.08 -2.91 23.51
CA GLU A 102 -1.54 -2.19 24.70
C GLU A 102 -1.37 -3.04 25.97
N LYS A 103 -1.84 -4.30 25.97
CA LYS A 103 -1.67 -5.23 27.11
C LYS A 103 -0.19 -5.46 27.47
N VAL A 104 0.68 -5.60 26.47
CA VAL A 104 2.12 -5.79 26.69
C VAL A 104 2.74 -4.54 27.31
N THR A 105 2.39 -3.35 26.83
CA THR A 105 2.91 -2.10 27.41
C THR A 105 2.44 -1.89 28.84
N GLU A 106 1.17 -2.19 29.15
CA GLU A 106 0.65 -2.14 30.51
C GLU A 106 1.35 -3.13 31.44
N ALA A 107 1.58 -4.37 30.98
CA ALA A 107 2.31 -5.37 31.75
C ALA A 107 3.74 -4.92 32.03
N GLN A 108 4.42 -4.34 31.02
CA GLN A 108 5.78 -3.84 31.17
C GLN A 108 5.87 -2.70 32.17
N ILE A 109 4.92 -1.76 32.15
CA ILE A 109 4.85 -0.65 33.13
C ILE A 109 4.68 -1.23 34.53
N LYS A 110 3.75 -2.17 34.73
CA LYS A 110 3.53 -2.82 36.04
C LYS A 110 4.77 -3.54 36.54
N ILE A 111 5.49 -4.26 35.67
CA ILE A 111 6.75 -4.93 36.03
C ILE A 111 7.82 -3.90 36.41
N SER A 112 7.95 -2.82 35.64
CA SER A 112 8.89 -1.75 35.95
C SER A 112 8.60 -1.11 37.32
N ASP A 113 7.34 -0.78 37.60
CA ASP A 113 6.92 -0.15 38.84
C ASP A 113 7.12 -1.08 40.05
N THR A 114 6.78 -2.37 39.89
CA THR A 114 6.99 -3.37 40.95
C THR A 114 8.46 -3.60 41.23
N ASN A 115 9.31 -3.66 40.20
CA ASN A 115 10.76 -3.76 40.37
C ASN A 115 11.35 -2.52 41.04
N LEU A 116 10.87 -1.32 40.70
CA LEU A 116 11.30 -0.08 41.34
C LEU A 116 10.95 -0.10 42.82
N LYS A 117 9.70 -0.45 43.17
CA LYS A 117 9.26 -0.56 44.57
C LYS A 117 10.05 -1.62 45.33
N ALA A 118 10.25 -2.80 44.75
CA ALA A 118 11.05 -3.85 45.36
C ALA A 118 12.51 -3.40 45.59
N ALA A 119 13.10 -2.65 44.65
CA ALA A 119 14.45 -2.13 44.81
C ALA A 119 14.55 -1.04 45.90
N THR A 120 13.53 -0.18 46.04
CA THR A 120 13.48 0.82 47.12
C THR A 120 13.30 0.16 48.47
N GLU A 121 12.38 -0.79 48.58
CA GLU A 121 12.12 -1.56 49.80
C GLU A 121 13.35 -2.38 50.22
N ASP A 122 14.05 -3.01 49.27
CA ASP A 122 15.28 -3.77 49.55
C ASP A 122 16.42 -2.84 50.00
N LYS A 123 16.55 -1.66 49.40
CA LYS A 123 17.51 -0.65 49.86
C LYS A 123 17.18 -0.19 51.28
N GLU A 124 15.91 0.06 51.59
CA GLU A 124 15.45 0.43 52.94
C GLU A 124 15.67 -0.69 53.95
N ALA A 125 15.32 -1.93 53.62
CA ALA A 125 15.57 -3.09 54.46
C ALA A 125 17.06 -3.27 54.78
N ARG A 126 17.94 -3.09 53.78
CA ARG A 126 19.39 -3.09 53.99
C ARG A 126 19.85 -1.95 54.89
N MET A 127 19.30 -0.75 54.76
CA MET A 127 19.59 0.36 55.67
C MET A 127 19.14 0.06 57.11
N PHE A 128 17.96 -0.53 57.31
CA PHE A 128 17.49 -0.97 58.64
C PHE A 128 18.38 -2.07 59.24
N GLN A 129 18.86 -3.01 58.44
CA GLN A 129 19.81 -4.04 58.89
C GLN A 129 21.12 -3.41 59.37
N VAL A 130 21.68 -2.47 58.60
CA VAL A 130 22.90 -1.75 58.99
C VAL A 130 22.66 -0.92 60.26
N TYR A 131 21.52 -0.23 60.36
CA TYR A 131 21.15 0.55 61.54
C TYR A 131 21.04 -0.33 62.79
N ASN A 132 20.32 -1.44 62.72
CA ASN A 132 20.21 -2.41 63.82
C ASN A 132 21.56 -3.03 64.19
N THR A 133 22.39 -3.34 63.21
CA THR A 133 23.74 -3.89 63.43
C THR A 133 24.61 -2.88 64.16
N LEU A 134 24.60 -1.62 63.72
CA LEU A 134 25.28 -0.56 64.44
C LEU A 134 24.72 -0.52 65.84
N LEU A 135 23.43 -0.27 66.05
CA LEU A 135 22.81 -0.07 67.36
C LEU A 135 23.17 -1.15 68.40
N ASN A 136 23.28 -2.42 67.97
CA ASN A 136 23.62 -3.56 68.83
C ASN A 136 25.13 -3.87 68.96
N GLN A 137 26.00 -3.18 68.23
CA GLN A 137 27.44 -3.40 68.29
C GLN A 137 28.04 -3.01 69.65
N ASP A 138 28.92 -3.84 70.19
CA ASP A 138 29.65 -3.53 71.43
C ASP A 138 30.57 -2.30 71.24
N THR A 139 30.44 -1.34 72.14
CA THR A 139 31.19 -0.07 72.14
C THR A 139 32.24 0.02 73.26
N SER A 140 32.40 -1.04 74.05
CA SER A 140 33.32 -1.07 75.20
C SER A 140 34.79 -0.81 74.82
N GLN A 141 35.21 -1.26 73.63
CA GLN A 141 36.57 -1.14 73.11
C GLN A 141 36.76 0.04 72.13
N MET A 142 35.75 0.89 71.92
CA MET A 142 35.83 2.01 70.99
C MET A 142 36.40 3.26 71.67
N SER A 143 37.27 4.00 70.96
CA SER A 143 37.74 5.32 71.39
C SER A 143 36.61 6.37 71.32
N GLU A 144 36.78 7.51 71.98
CA GLU A 144 35.81 8.61 71.94
C GLU A 144 35.55 9.11 70.51
N ASP A 145 36.58 9.24 69.69
CA ASP A 145 36.45 9.63 68.28
C ASP A 145 35.66 8.60 67.46
N GLN A 146 35.85 7.31 67.73
CA GLN A 146 35.10 6.24 67.07
C GLN A 146 33.62 6.27 67.46
N LYS A 147 33.32 6.51 68.74
CA LYS A 147 31.95 6.67 69.24
C LYS A 147 31.27 7.90 68.61
N ALA A 148 31.95 9.04 68.58
CA ALA A 148 31.42 10.26 67.96
C ALA A 148 31.14 10.09 66.46
N ASN A 149 32.01 9.38 65.72
CA ASN A 149 31.78 9.11 64.30
C ASN A 149 30.62 8.15 64.07
N ARG A 150 30.46 7.15 64.95
CA ARG A 150 29.34 6.23 64.94
C ARG A 150 28.01 6.94 65.21
N ASP A 151 27.95 7.81 66.21
CA ASP A 151 26.74 8.58 66.52
C ASP A 151 26.33 9.48 65.35
N LYS A 152 27.31 10.11 64.67
CA LYS A 152 27.06 10.84 63.42
C LYS A 152 26.52 9.94 62.30
N ALA A 153 26.99 8.70 62.20
CA ALA A 153 26.50 7.75 61.20
C ALA A 153 25.07 7.28 61.51
N LEU A 154 24.76 7.02 62.78
CA LEU A 154 23.41 6.69 63.24
C LEU A 154 22.44 7.83 62.94
N HIS A 155 22.78 9.07 63.31
CA HIS A 155 21.95 10.24 63.03
C HIS A 155 21.64 10.41 61.53
N LYS A 156 22.65 10.23 60.66
CA LYS A 156 22.46 10.30 59.20
C LYS A 156 21.59 9.16 58.65
N LEU A 157 21.63 7.98 59.26
CA LEU A 157 20.77 6.86 58.88
C LEU A 157 19.34 7.08 59.36
N GLU A 158 19.16 7.58 60.58
CA GLU A 158 17.85 7.95 61.14
C GLU A 158 17.17 9.02 60.29
N GLU A 159 17.90 10.07 59.90
CA GLU A 159 17.38 11.09 58.98
C GLU A 159 16.91 10.49 57.66
N LYS A 160 17.57 9.45 57.13
CA LYS A 160 17.17 8.83 55.86
C LYS A 160 16.05 7.80 56.00
N LEU A 161 15.99 7.09 57.13
CA LEU A 161 15.01 6.04 57.40
C LEU A 161 13.68 6.59 57.91
N PHE A 162 13.72 7.71 58.64
CA PHE A 162 12.56 8.30 59.31
C PHE A 162 12.19 9.70 58.80
N ALA A 163 12.81 10.17 57.71
CA ALA A 163 12.30 11.31 56.95
C ALA A 163 10.99 10.91 56.27
N ASN A 164 9.87 11.09 56.99
CA ASN A 164 8.53 11.16 56.41
C ASN A 164 8.30 12.51 55.73
#